data_AF-A0A1A6A1U3-F1
#
_entry.id   AF-A0A1A6A1U3-F1
#
_cell.length_a   1.000
_cell.length_b   1.000
_cell.length_c   1.000
_cell.angle_alpha   90.00
_cell.angle_beta   90.00
_cell.angle_gamma   90.00
#
_symmetry.space_group_name_H-M   'P 1'
#
loop_
_entity.id
_entity.type
_entity.pdbx_description
1 polymer ?
#
loop_
_entity_poly.entity_id
_entity_poly.type
_entity_poly.pdbx_seq_one_letter_code
_entity_poly.pdbx_strand_id
1 'polypeptide(L)'
;MSHLYDRKTARPLTIPELWTCWDIMLDDSSREAKLIQGTLGKDSLPKEALNDETTYNPINGIGDRNRKNQLYPIIRTDHDLQYDNTLIDLQNKRSFRLIVIRDVFFLPGGSFEGHLPRRFVVRKIWQEYHEPEWTNRKFPIKMIGADNHREGIHIDALHGYATAWSHMLPYHLDAFPATHEARRDTAVMECKIFNNIMATILDMIKNNEHRFKKAKKLKLLDIGQRAGMSILGIRFAIDVGSLQRALRRLAQIKSMIDELDTDKTLTPMKKELRKLQDDLIKYCKNRDPDDDLLKFDYKSHDSNHHNEEHDHEEEEHRFEEMMRHFSRM
;
A
#
# COMPACT_ATOMS: atom_id res chain seq x y z
N MET A 1 -16.16 18.70 -16.46
CA MET A 1 -16.13 19.86 -15.54
C MET A 1 -14.70 20.01 -15.03
N SER A 2 -13.85 20.80 -15.68
CA SER A 2 -12.49 21.08 -15.21
C SER A 2 -12.48 22.44 -14.50
N HIS A 3 -12.87 22.46 -13.22
CA HIS A 3 -12.39 23.54 -12.38
C HIS A 3 -10.87 23.32 -12.24
N LEU A 4 -10.11 24.05 -13.05
CA LEU A 4 -8.66 24.13 -12.94
C LEU A 4 -8.36 24.84 -11.63
N TYR A 5 -8.37 24.09 -10.52
CA TYR A 5 -7.88 24.57 -9.23
C TYR A 5 -6.44 25.06 -9.40
N ASP A 6 -6.02 25.99 -8.53
CA ASP A 6 -4.63 26.45 -8.54
C ASP A 6 -3.67 25.25 -8.41
N ARG A 7 -2.74 25.15 -9.37
CA ARG A 7 -1.72 24.09 -9.50
C ARG A 7 -0.34 24.57 -9.05
N LYS A 8 -0.24 25.79 -8.52
CA LYS A 8 1.02 26.43 -8.07
C LYS A 8 1.35 26.18 -6.62
N THR A 9 0.35 25.91 -5.79
CA THR A 9 0.51 25.85 -4.33
C THR A 9 0.02 24.52 -3.78
N ALA A 10 0.62 24.06 -2.69
CA ALA A 10 0.09 22.92 -1.94
C ALA A 10 -1.32 23.27 -1.42
N ARG A 11 -2.26 22.33 -1.56
CA ARG A 11 -3.63 22.47 -1.04
C ARG A 11 -4.18 21.10 -0.64
N PRO A 12 -5.19 21.05 0.24
CA PRO A 12 -5.92 19.81 0.50
C PRO A 12 -6.44 19.16 -0.78
N LEU A 13 -6.39 17.83 -0.81
CA LEU A 13 -7.00 17.04 -1.89
C LEU A 13 -8.52 17.17 -1.81
N THR A 14 -9.14 17.37 -2.96
CA THR A 14 -10.60 17.42 -3.04
C THR A 14 -11.17 16.01 -3.02
N ILE A 15 -12.41 15.85 -2.55
CA ILE A 15 -13.12 14.56 -2.57
C ILE A 15 -13.13 13.94 -3.99
N PRO A 16 -13.43 14.68 -5.07
CA PRO A 16 -13.37 14.12 -6.43
C PRO A 16 -11.98 13.61 -6.84
N GLU A 17 -10.92 14.31 -6.46
CA GLU A 17 -9.54 13.88 -6.71
C GLU A 17 -9.24 12.56 -6.00
N LEU A 18 -9.57 12.47 -4.71
CA LEU A 18 -9.41 11.25 -3.92
C LEU A 18 -10.22 10.09 -4.52
N TRP A 19 -11.45 10.35 -4.99
CA TRP A 19 -12.29 9.34 -5.65
C TRP A 19 -11.72 8.82 -6.97
N THR A 20 -11.12 9.71 -7.75
CA THR A 20 -10.54 9.34 -9.04
C THR A 20 -9.44 8.29 -8.88
N CYS A 21 -8.65 8.39 -7.80
CA CYS A 21 -7.67 7.38 -7.43
C CYS A 21 -8.30 5.99 -7.27
N TRP A 22 -9.48 5.89 -6.68
CA TRP A 22 -10.10 4.61 -6.32
C TRP A 22 -10.87 3.99 -7.48
N ASP A 23 -11.58 4.82 -8.27
CA ASP A 23 -12.50 4.36 -9.32
C ASP A 23 -11.79 3.54 -10.41
N ILE A 24 -10.51 3.82 -10.68
CA ILE A 24 -9.71 3.18 -11.73
C ILE A 24 -9.41 1.69 -11.47
N MET A 25 -9.57 1.25 -10.22
CA MET A 25 -9.12 -0.06 -9.77
C MET A 25 -10.24 -1.08 -9.60
N LEU A 26 -11.51 -0.68 -9.71
CA LEU A 26 -12.60 -1.43 -9.11
C LEU A 26 -13.18 -2.58 -9.95
N ASP A 27 -12.99 -2.63 -11.26
CA ASP A 27 -13.69 -3.61 -12.13
C ASP A 27 -12.85 -4.21 -13.28
N ASP A 28 -11.53 -4.17 -13.24
CA ASP A 28 -10.67 -4.75 -14.28
C ASP A 28 -9.79 -5.88 -13.72
N SER A 29 -10.17 -7.13 -13.99
CA SER A 29 -9.43 -8.32 -13.54
C SER A 29 -8.01 -8.40 -14.08
N SER A 30 -7.75 -7.86 -15.29
CA SER A 30 -6.39 -7.82 -15.85
C SER A 30 -5.53 -6.82 -15.09
N ARG A 31 -6.07 -5.63 -14.80
CA ARG A 31 -5.36 -4.62 -13.98
C ARG A 31 -5.14 -5.09 -12.56
N GLU A 32 -6.12 -5.77 -11.96
CA GLU A 32 -5.95 -6.37 -10.63
C GLU A 32 -4.81 -7.41 -10.63
N ALA A 33 -4.78 -8.30 -11.62
CA ALA A 33 -3.69 -9.27 -11.75
C ALA A 33 -2.34 -8.56 -11.90
N LYS A 34 -2.26 -7.54 -12.77
CA LYS A 34 -1.06 -6.70 -12.93
C LYS A 34 -0.69 -5.97 -11.64
N LEU A 35 -1.64 -5.50 -10.85
CA LEU A 35 -1.37 -4.83 -9.58
C LEU A 35 -0.74 -5.80 -8.57
N ILE A 36 -1.34 -6.98 -8.41
CA ILE A 36 -0.86 -8.03 -7.51
C ILE A 36 0.55 -8.46 -7.93
N GLN A 37 0.78 -8.64 -9.23
CA GLN A 37 2.09 -8.97 -9.81
C GLN A 37 3.07 -7.79 -9.79
N GLY A 38 2.58 -6.56 -9.72
CA GLY A 38 3.39 -5.35 -9.71
C GLY A 38 3.79 -4.75 -11.03
N THR A 39 3.10 -5.15 -12.08
CA THR A 39 3.36 -4.77 -13.47
C THR A 39 2.37 -3.71 -13.97
N LEU A 40 1.47 -3.20 -13.12
CA LEU A 40 0.44 -2.23 -13.51
C LEU A 40 1.04 -0.90 -14.02
N GLY A 41 2.17 -0.46 -13.46
CA GLY A 41 2.90 0.72 -13.96
C GLY A 41 2.01 1.97 -14.08
N LYS A 42 2.17 2.72 -15.17
CA LYS A 42 1.41 3.97 -15.44
C LYS A 42 -0.10 3.76 -15.57
N ASP A 43 -0.57 2.54 -15.86
CA ASP A 43 -2.00 2.24 -16.00
C ASP A 43 -2.76 2.30 -14.65
N SER A 44 -2.06 2.49 -13.53
CA SER A 44 -2.65 2.66 -12.20
C SER A 44 -3.26 4.04 -11.97
N LEU A 45 -2.91 5.02 -12.82
CA LEU A 45 -3.33 6.41 -12.69
C LEU A 45 -3.93 6.91 -14.02
N PRO A 46 -4.87 7.86 -13.96
CA PRO A 46 -5.29 8.57 -15.16
C PRO A 46 -4.14 9.47 -15.64
N LYS A 47 -4.08 9.78 -16.94
CA LYS A 47 -3.01 10.63 -17.49
C LYS A 47 -2.96 12.00 -16.82
N GLU A 48 -4.11 12.51 -16.41
CA GLU A 48 -4.31 13.79 -15.73
C GLU A 48 -3.71 13.84 -14.32
N ALA A 49 -3.38 12.67 -13.74
CA ALA A 49 -2.72 12.56 -12.44
C ALA A 49 -1.20 12.41 -12.53
N LEU A 50 -0.66 12.19 -13.74
CA LEU A 50 0.77 12.17 -13.99
C LEU A 50 1.27 13.61 -14.18
N ASN A 51 2.52 13.85 -13.81
CA ASN A 51 3.17 15.13 -14.10
C ASN A 51 3.37 15.21 -15.62
N ASP A 52 2.91 16.29 -16.27
CA ASP A 52 3.19 16.51 -17.69
C ASP A 52 4.71 16.64 -17.88
N GLU A 53 5.27 15.99 -18.92
CA GLU A 53 6.71 15.97 -19.22
C GLU A 53 7.33 17.38 -19.30
N THR A 54 6.52 18.40 -19.58
CA THR A 54 6.92 19.82 -19.62
C THR A 54 6.89 20.52 -18.26
N THR A 55 6.30 19.91 -17.24
CA THR A 55 6.11 20.43 -15.87
C THR A 55 7.34 20.21 -14.99
N TYR A 56 8.21 19.26 -15.36
CA TYR A 56 9.32 18.82 -14.51
C TYR A 56 10.60 18.62 -15.34
N ASN A 57 11.30 19.71 -15.66
CA ASN A 57 12.69 19.65 -16.10
C ASN A 57 13.58 20.32 -15.04
N PRO A 58 14.20 19.56 -14.12
CA PRO A 58 15.06 20.12 -13.09
C PRO A 58 16.43 20.57 -13.64
N ILE A 59 16.76 20.23 -14.89
CA ILE A 59 18.11 20.39 -15.45
C ILE A 59 18.23 21.64 -16.34
N ASN A 60 17.15 22.06 -17.02
CA ASN A 60 17.21 23.18 -17.95
C ASN A 60 16.13 24.22 -17.65
N GLY A 61 16.54 25.31 -16.99
CA GLY A 61 15.72 26.49 -16.67
C GLY A 61 15.20 27.31 -17.87
N ILE A 62 14.97 26.68 -19.01
CA ILE A 62 14.47 27.30 -20.25
C ILE A 62 13.32 26.47 -20.81
N GLY A 63 12.27 26.27 -20.01
CA GLY A 63 10.96 25.84 -20.48
C GLY A 63 10.09 27.05 -20.87
N ASP A 64 9.30 26.91 -21.91
CA ASP A 64 8.35 27.86 -22.49
C ASP A 64 7.65 28.80 -21.47
N ARG A 65 7.82 30.13 -21.63
CA ARG A 65 7.33 31.17 -20.68
C ARG A 65 5.82 31.15 -20.46
N ASN A 66 5.06 30.49 -21.34
CA ASN A 66 3.60 30.40 -21.24
C ASN A 66 3.08 29.21 -20.39
N ARG A 67 3.93 28.24 -20.01
CA ARG A 67 3.53 27.09 -19.14
C ARG A 67 4.25 27.02 -17.79
N LYS A 68 5.13 27.98 -17.48
CA LYS A 68 6.09 28.00 -16.35
C LYS A 68 5.56 27.87 -14.91
N ASN A 69 4.27 27.75 -14.66
CA ASN A 69 3.72 27.90 -13.30
C ASN A 69 2.73 26.80 -12.90
N GLN A 70 2.93 25.55 -13.30
CA GLN A 70 2.15 24.44 -12.75
C GLN A 70 3.14 23.53 -12.04
N LEU A 71 2.97 23.30 -10.74
CA LEU A 71 3.81 22.40 -9.96
C LEU A 71 3.15 21.04 -9.80
N TYR A 72 1.82 21.00 -9.74
CA TYR A 72 1.03 19.79 -9.50
C TYR A 72 0.31 19.30 -10.77
N PRO A 73 -0.06 18.00 -10.86
CA PRO A 73 -0.91 17.46 -11.91
C PRO A 73 -2.32 18.08 -11.90
N ILE A 74 -3.11 17.81 -12.94
CA ILE A 74 -4.50 18.29 -13.03
C ILE A 74 -5.36 17.65 -11.95
N ILE A 75 -5.18 16.35 -11.74
CA ILE A 75 -5.82 15.57 -10.67
C ILE A 75 -4.74 15.20 -9.66
N ARG A 76 -4.79 15.75 -8.46
CA ARG A 76 -3.81 15.42 -7.43
C ARG A 76 -4.19 14.12 -6.71
N THR A 77 -3.26 13.19 -6.61
CA THR A 77 -3.45 11.93 -5.87
C THR A 77 -2.57 11.83 -4.63
N ASP A 78 -1.85 12.91 -4.33
CA ASP A 78 -0.95 13.06 -3.20
C ASP A 78 -0.98 14.55 -2.80
N HIS A 79 -0.91 14.81 -1.49
CA HIS A 79 -0.82 16.18 -0.99
C HIS A 79 0.50 16.83 -1.39
N ASP A 80 1.59 16.09 -1.26
CA ASP A 80 2.93 16.57 -1.52
C ASP A 80 3.29 16.39 -2.99
N LEU A 81 4.21 17.21 -3.49
CA LEU A 81 4.69 17.07 -4.85
C LEU A 81 5.58 15.82 -4.96
N GLN A 82 5.23 14.90 -5.85
CA GLN A 82 5.91 13.63 -6.03
C GLN A 82 6.22 13.37 -7.51
N TYR A 83 7.29 12.61 -7.75
CA TYR A 83 7.60 12.06 -9.08
C TYR A 83 6.56 11.03 -9.52
N ASP A 84 6.35 10.88 -10.83
CA ASP A 84 5.39 9.92 -11.40
C ASP A 84 5.58 8.50 -10.87
N ASN A 85 6.83 8.02 -10.78
CA ASN A 85 7.12 6.69 -10.26
C ASN A 85 6.68 6.54 -8.81
N THR A 86 6.81 7.59 -7.99
CA THR A 86 6.34 7.60 -6.60
C THR A 86 4.81 7.65 -6.55
N LEU A 87 4.17 8.49 -7.36
CA LEU A 87 2.70 8.55 -7.45
C LEU A 87 2.10 7.19 -7.83
N ILE A 88 2.69 6.52 -8.82
CA ILE A 88 2.30 5.19 -9.28
C ILE A 88 2.46 4.16 -8.16
N ASP A 89 3.58 4.16 -7.46
CA ASP A 89 3.84 3.22 -6.35
C ASP A 89 2.86 3.43 -5.19
N LEU A 90 2.63 4.68 -4.78
CA LEU A 90 1.66 5.02 -3.73
C LEU A 90 0.24 4.63 -4.15
N GLN A 91 -0.14 4.91 -5.39
CA GLN A 91 -1.43 4.50 -5.93
C GLN A 91 -1.59 2.98 -5.92
N ASN A 92 -0.57 2.24 -6.34
CA ASN A 92 -0.60 0.77 -6.31
C ASN A 92 -0.77 0.25 -4.88
N LYS A 93 -0.04 0.81 -3.90
CA LYS A 93 -0.17 0.45 -2.48
C LYS A 93 -1.58 0.70 -1.96
N ARG A 94 -2.16 1.86 -2.27
CA ARG A 94 -3.55 2.20 -1.90
C ARG A 94 -4.54 1.21 -2.51
N SER A 95 -4.45 1.00 -3.81
CA SER A 95 -5.31 0.08 -4.57
C SER A 95 -5.26 -1.34 -4.01
N PHE A 96 -4.07 -1.78 -3.63
CA PHE A 96 -3.84 -3.10 -3.04
C PHE A 96 -4.52 -3.24 -1.67
N ARG A 97 -4.48 -2.19 -0.82
CA ARG A 97 -5.25 -2.14 0.44
C ARG A 97 -6.75 -2.22 0.21
N LEU A 98 -7.26 -1.49 -0.79
CA LEU A 98 -8.68 -1.52 -1.13
C LEU A 98 -9.14 -2.92 -1.56
N ILE A 99 -8.31 -3.67 -2.30
CA ILE A 99 -8.60 -5.07 -2.67
C ILE A 99 -8.75 -5.96 -1.44
N VAL A 100 -7.90 -5.80 -0.41
CA VAL A 100 -8.01 -6.57 0.84
C VAL A 100 -9.36 -6.31 1.50
N ILE A 101 -9.73 -5.04 1.66
CA ILE A 101 -10.98 -4.63 2.32
C ILE A 101 -12.20 -5.10 1.52
N ARG A 102 -12.16 -4.93 0.19
CA ARG A 102 -13.16 -5.45 -0.73
C ARG A 102 -13.34 -6.96 -0.55
N ASP A 103 -12.25 -7.72 -0.58
CA ASP A 103 -12.30 -9.18 -0.50
C ASP A 103 -12.82 -9.67 0.84
N VAL A 104 -12.62 -8.91 1.93
CA VAL A 104 -13.26 -9.19 3.23
C VAL A 104 -14.78 -9.05 3.12
N PHE A 105 -15.31 -7.97 2.53
CA PHE A 105 -16.75 -7.77 2.39
C PHE A 105 -17.46 -8.84 1.55
N PHE A 106 -16.73 -9.44 0.59
CA PHE A 106 -17.24 -10.52 -0.27
C PHE A 106 -17.02 -11.93 0.30
N LEU A 107 -16.51 -12.08 1.53
CA LEU A 107 -16.47 -13.39 2.16
C LEU A 107 -17.89 -13.92 2.39
N PRO A 108 -18.15 -15.23 2.17
CA PRO A 108 -19.45 -15.82 2.50
C PRO A 108 -19.81 -15.64 3.97
N GLY A 109 -21.06 -15.23 4.24
CA GLY A 109 -21.55 -14.78 5.54
C GLY A 109 -21.40 -13.27 5.79
N GLY A 110 -20.94 -12.50 4.79
CA GLY A 110 -20.74 -11.07 4.89
C GLY A 110 -21.94 -10.21 4.50
N SER A 111 -21.95 -8.93 4.92
CA SER A 111 -23.01 -7.94 4.65
C SER A 111 -23.31 -7.68 3.16
N PHE A 112 -22.39 -8.04 2.25
CA PHE A 112 -22.52 -7.85 0.80
C PHE A 112 -22.46 -9.17 0.02
N GLU A 113 -22.81 -10.29 0.66
CA GLU A 113 -22.88 -11.60 0.02
C GLU A 113 -23.86 -11.56 -1.19
N GLY A 114 -23.32 -11.53 -2.42
CA GLY A 114 -24.13 -11.47 -3.65
C GLY A 114 -23.38 -10.98 -4.90
N HIS A 115 -24.04 -11.09 -6.07
CA HIS A 115 -23.53 -10.77 -7.42
C HIS A 115 -23.38 -9.26 -7.72
N LEU A 116 -23.26 -8.40 -6.71
CA LEU A 116 -23.12 -6.97 -6.97
C LEU A 116 -21.76 -6.69 -7.62
N PRO A 117 -21.72 -5.85 -8.69
CA PRO A 117 -20.46 -5.39 -9.25
C PRO A 117 -19.58 -4.78 -8.15
N ARG A 118 -18.27 -5.05 -8.21
CA ARG A 118 -17.32 -4.66 -7.15
C ARG A 118 -17.30 -3.16 -6.91
N ARG A 119 -17.36 -2.35 -7.97
CA ARG A 119 -17.50 -0.89 -7.85
C ARG A 119 -18.78 -0.43 -7.18
N PHE A 120 -19.88 -1.18 -7.33
CA PHE A 120 -21.12 -0.85 -6.64
C PHE A 120 -20.97 -1.02 -5.13
N VAL A 121 -20.31 -2.09 -4.67
CA VAL A 121 -20.07 -2.33 -3.23
C VAL A 121 -19.21 -1.23 -2.63
N VAL A 122 -18.10 -0.85 -3.27
CA VAL A 122 -17.23 0.23 -2.75
C VAL A 122 -17.93 1.60 -2.76
N ARG A 123 -18.73 1.90 -3.80
CA ARG A 123 -19.54 3.12 -3.83
C ARG A 123 -20.64 3.12 -2.77
N LYS A 124 -21.29 1.98 -2.55
CA LYS A 124 -22.33 1.83 -1.53
C LYS A 124 -21.73 1.99 -0.13
N ILE A 125 -20.59 1.34 0.15
CA ILE A 125 -19.82 1.53 1.38
C ILE A 125 -19.53 3.02 1.61
N TRP A 126 -19.04 3.71 0.58
CA TRP A 126 -18.80 5.15 0.68
C TRP A 126 -20.06 5.93 1.05
N GLN A 127 -21.14 5.73 0.29
CA GLN A 127 -22.42 6.42 0.50
C GLN A 127 -22.94 6.16 1.92
N GLU A 128 -22.98 4.90 2.32
CA GLU A 128 -23.48 4.45 3.63
C GLU A 128 -22.73 5.10 4.79
N TYR A 129 -21.41 5.25 4.69
CA TYR A 129 -20.59 5.79 5.78
C TYR A 129 -20.33 7.30 5.71
N HIS A 130 -20.76 7.97 4.64
CA HIS A 130 -20.59 9.42 4.44
C HIS A 130 -21.90 10.18 4.29
N GLU A 131 -23.03 9.52 4.56
CA GLU A 131 -24.27 10.22 4.83
C GLU A 131 -24.12 11.13 6.07
N PRO A 132 -24.73 12.33 6.09
CA PRO A 132 -24.56 13.32 7.17
C PRO A 132 -24.88 12.78 8.58
N GLU A 133 -25.69 11.72 8.67
CA GLU A 133 -26.05 11.05 9.91
C GLU A 133 -24.89 10.23 10.50
N TRP A 134 -23.96 9.76 9.66
CA TRP A 134 -22.81 8.95 10.07
C TRP A 134 -21.60 9.78 10.47
N THR A 135 -21.39 10.97 9.88
CA THR A 135 -20.27 11.86 10.21
C THR A 135 -20.27 12.37 11.65
N ASN A 136 -21.42 12.33 12.34
CA ASN A 136 -21.55 12.73 13.75
C ASN A 136 -21.26 11.60 14.75
N ARG A 137 -21.13 10.36 14.30
CA ARG A 137 -20.82 9.24 15.19
C ARG A 137 -19.30 9.10 15.31
N LYS A 138 -18.74 9.59 16.43
CA LYS A 138 -17.40 9.21 16.89
C LYS A 138 -17.41 7.73 17.27
N PHE A 139 -17.50 6.83 16.29
CA PHE A 139 -17.51 5.41 16.62
C PHE A 139 -16.09 4.93 16.89
N PRO A 140 -15.86 4.21 17.99
CA PRO A 140 -14.71 3.36 18.11
C PRO A 140 -14.96 2.07 17.30
N ILE A 141 -15.11 2.15 15.98
CA ILE A 141 -15.49 1.00 15.11
C ILE A 141 -14.48 -0.14 15.24
N LYS A 142 -13.21 0.20 15.50
CA LYS A 142 -12.18 -0.78 15.82
C LYS A 142 -12.52 -1.65 17.04
N MET A 143 -13.23 -1.12 18.04
CA MET A 143 -13.64 -1.88 19.22
C MET A 143 -14.63 -2.99 18.84
N ILE A 144 -15.60 -2.71 17.97
CA ILE A 144 -16.58 -3.72 17.53
C ILE A 144 -15.88 -4.93 16.89
N GLY A 145 -14.92 -4.70 15.99
CA GLY A 145 -14.15 -5.79 15.39
C GLY A 145 -13.33 -6.58 16.42
N ALA A 146 -12.72 -5.90 17.40
CA ALA A 146 -11.94 -6.55 18.46
C ALA A 146 -12.82 -7.33 19.45
N ASP A 147 -14.03 -6.86 19.74
CA ASP A 147 -14.98 -7.52 20.63
C ASP A 147 -15.49 -8.82 19.98
N ASN A 148 -15.96 -8.73 18.73
CA ASN A 148 -16.38 -9.90 17.95
C ASN A 148 -15.26 -10.94 17.81
N HIS A 149 -14.01 -10.50 17.62
CA HIS A 149 -12.86 -11.41 17.56
C HIS A 149 -12.67 -12.17 18.87
N ARG A 150 -12.72 -11.47 20.02
CA ARG A 150 -12.60 -12.09 21.35
C ARG A 150 -13.73 -13.07 21.66
N GLU A 151 -14.93 -12.82 21.13
CA GLU A 151 -16.09 -13.68 21.24
C GLU A 151 -16.08 -14.87 20.25
N GLY A 152 -15.08 -14.95 19.36
CA GLY A 152 -14.96 -16.01 18.37
C GLY A 152 -15.86 -15.84 17.14
N ILE A 153 -16.50 -14.68 16.98
CA ILE A 153 -17.37 -14.31 15.87
C ILE A 153 -16.52 -13.70 14.74
N HIS A 154 -15.67 -14.54 14.14
CA HIS A 154 -14.59 -14.08 13.26
C HIS A 154 -15.04 -13.37 11.98
N ILE A 155 -16.16 -13.77 11.35
CA ILE A 155 -16.67 -13.08 10.16
C ILE A 155 -17.07 -11.65 10.52
N ASP A 156 -17.84 -11.47 11.59
CA ASP A 156 -18.28 -10.15 12.04
C ASP A 156 -17.09 -9.31 12.51
N ALA A 157 -16.04 -9.92 13.06
CA ALA A 157 -14.78 -9.26 13.37
C ALA A 157 -14.09 -8.71 12.11
N LEU A 158 -13.96 -9.54 11.07
CA LEU A 158 -13.39 -9.13 9.77
C LEU A 158 -14.21 -8.00 9.15
N HIS A 159 -15.54 -8.10 9.17
CA HIS A 159 -16.43 -7.04 8.72
C HIS A 159 -16.24 -5.75 9.53
N GLY A 160 -16.15 -5.83 10.85
CA GLY A 160 -15.88 -4.69 11.71
C GLY A 160 -14.57 -3.97 11.36
N TYR A 161 -13.51 -4.72 11.06
CA TYR A 161 -12.24 -4.16 10.60
C TYR A 161 -12.31 -3.54 9.20
N ALA A 162 -12.99 -4.20 8.26
CA ALA A 162 -13.20 -3.67 6.91
C ALA A 162 -14.03 -2.39 6.92
N THR A 163 -15.08 -2.35 7.75
CA THR A 163 -15.90 -1.17 8.00
C THR A 163 -15.08 -0.06 8.65
N ALA A 164 -14.27 -0.35 9.67
CA ALA A 164 -13.40 0.64 10.30
C ALA A 164 -12.46 1.30 9.29
N TRP A 165 -11.87 0.52 8.38
CA TRP A 165 -11.02 1.07 7.32
C TRP A 165 -11.82 1.94 6.35
N SER A 166 -13.01 1.48 5.97
CA SER A 166 -13.87 2.16 5.00
C SER A 166 -14.37 3.53 5.46
N HIS A 167 -14.46 3.76 6.77
CA HIS A 167 -14.76 5.09 7.33
C HIS A 167 -13.64 6.11 7.11
N MET A 168 -12.43 5.66 6.76
CA MET A 168 -11.34 6.56 6.40
C MET A 168 -11.38 6.94 4.92
N LEU A 169 -12.24 6.32 4.10
CA LEU A 169 -12.37 6.77 2.71
C LEU A 169 -12.85 8.23 2.67
N PRO A 170 -12.54 8.98 1.61
CA PRO A 170 -11.57 8.65 0.58
C PRO A 170 -10.16 9.10 1.03
N TYR A 171 -10.01 9.52 2.30
CA TYR A 171 -8.82 10.06 2.95
C TYR A 171 -7.84 8.94 3.29
N HIS A 172 -6.99 8.60 2.33
CA HIS A 172 -5.81 7.78 2.56
C HIS A 172 -4.68 8.58 3.22
N LEU A 173 -3.68 7.90 3.79
CA LEU A 173 -2.53 8.56 4.43
C LEU A 173 -1.83 9.61 3.54
N ASP A 174 -1.75 9.41 2.22
CA ASP A 174 -1.13 10.38 1.30
C ASP A 174 -2.02 11.61 0.98
N ALA A 175 -3.22 11.69 1.55
CA ALA A 175 -4.08 12.87 1.45
C ALA A 175 -3.64 14.00 2.38
N PHE A 176 -2.73 13.69 3.31
CA PHE A 176 -2.18 14.61 4.30
C PHE A 176 -0.71 14.92 3.99
N PRO A 177 -0.23 16.13 4.35
CA PRO A 177 1.19 16.46 4.24
C PRO A 177 2.07 15.48 5.01
N ALA A 178 3.30 15.25 4.54
CA ALA A 178 4.20 14.26 5.15
C ALA A 178 4.47 14.46 6.65
N THR A 179 4.43 15.71 7.12
CA THR A 179 4.68 16.12 8.51
C THR A 179 3.42 16.20 9.36
N HIS A 180 2.23 15.99 8.77
CA HIS A 180 0.96 16.17 9.47
C HIS A 180 0.65 14.98 10.38
N GLU A 181 0.24 15.24 11.62
CA GLU A 181 -0.07 14.20 12.62
C GLU A 181 -1.13 13.21 12.14
N ALA A 182 -2.22 13.70 11.52
CA ALA A 182 -3.25 12.85 10.92
C ALA A 182 -2.69 11.80 9.93
N ARG A 183 -1.59 12.10 9.20
CA ARG A 183 -0.94 11.10 8.34
C ARG A 183 -0.42 9.91 9.15
N ARG A 184 0.25 10.20 10.27
CA ARG A 184 0.77 9.18 11.19
C ARG A 184 -0.38 8.40 11.82
N ASP A 185 -1.41 9.08 12.31
CA ASP A 185 -2.56 8.44 12.95
C ASP A 185 -3.34 7.52 12.01
N THR A 186 -3.62 7.97 10.78
CA THR A 186 -4.24 7.14 9.74
C THR A 186 -3.38 5.93 9.44
N ALA A 187 -2.07 6.10 9.28
CA ALA A 187 -1.15 5.00 8.99
C ALA A 187 -1.04 3.99 10.16
N VAL A 188 -1.00 4.45 11.41
CA VAL A 188 -1.07 3.60 12.62
C VAL A 188 -2.38 2.81 12.64
N MET A 189 -3.50 3.46 12.32
CA MET A 189 -4.82 2.83 12.29
C MET A 189 -4.89 1.76 11.19
N GLU A 190 -4.44 2.06 9.97
CA GLU A 190 -4.34 1.11 8.86
C GLU A 190 -3.53 -0.12 9.27
N CYS A 191 -2.32 0.07 9.80
CA CYS A 191 -1.48 -1.03 10.27
C CYS A 191 -2.18 -1.91 11.30
N LYS A 192 -2.86 -1.31 12.29
CA LYS A 192 -3.61 -2.04 13.33
C LYS A 192 -4.77 -2.84 12.73
N ILE A 193 -5.51 -2.26 11.79
CA ILE A 193 -6.63 -2.93 11.10
C ILE A 193 -6.12 -4.15 10.32
N PHE A 194 -5.11 -3.98 9.46
CA PHE A 194 -4.59 -5.09 8.66
C PHE A 194 -3.94 -6.18 9.52
N ASN A 195 -3.29 -5.80 10.63
CA ASN A 195 -2.71 -6.76 11.55
C ASN A 195 -3.79 -7.60 12.26
N ASN A 196 -4.93 -7.00 12.59
CA ASN A 196 -6.07 -7.70 13.17
C ASN A 196 -6.81 -8.59 12.16
N ILE A 197 -6.88 -8.19 10.89
CA ILE A 197 -7.39 -9.03 9.80
C ILE A 197 -6.56 -10.32 9.71
N MET A 198 -5.22 -10.22 9.69
CA MET A 198 -4.34 -11.39 9.68
C MET A 198 -4.58 -12.30 10.89
N ALA A 199 -4.65 -11.73 12.10
CA ALA A 199 -4.89 -12.49 13.33
C ALA A 199 -6.21 -13.26 13.27
N THR A 200 -7.28 -12.56 12.88
CA THR A 200 -8.62 -13.14 12.78
C THR A 200 -8.68 -14.26 11.76
N ILE A 201 -8.01 -14.11 10.61
CA ILE A 201 -7.93 -15.17 9.60
C ILE A 201 -7.22 -16.42 10.14
N LEU A 202 -6.09 -16.25 10.82
CA LEU A 202 -5.35 -17.37 11.41
C LEU A 202 -6.20 -18.12 12.44
N ASP A 203 -6.85 -17.39 13.36
CA ASP A 203 -7.71 -17.99 14.38
C ASP A 203 -8.96 -18.64 13.77
N MET A 204 -9.55 -18.02 12.75
CA MET A 204 -10.69 -18.56 12.03
C MET A 204 -10.37 -19.87 11.33
N ILE A 205 -9.17 -19.99 10.71
CA ILE A 205 -8.73 -21.24 10.08
C ILE A 205 -8.45 -22.30 11.14
N LYS A 206 -7.75 -21.95 12.22
CA LYS A 206 -7.45 -22.86 13.33
C LYS A 206 -8.74 -23.44 13.93
N ASN A 207 -9.72 -22.59 14.22
CA ASN A 207 -10.99 -23.01 14.82
C ASN A 207 -11.91 -23.79 13.85
N ASN A 208 -11.59 -23.79 12.55
CA ASN A 208 -12.37 -24.47 11.51
C ASN A 208 -11.51 -25.41 10.66
N GLU A 209 -10.42 -25.93 11.23
CA GLU A 209 -9.41 -26.69 10.49
C GLU A 209 -10.02 -27.87 9.72
N HIS A 210 -10.92 -28.62 10.33
CA HIS A 210 -11.59 -29.75 9.69
C HIS A 210 -12.87 -29.37 8.93
N ARG A 211 -13.39 -28.15 9.12
CA ARG A 211 -14.65 -27.69 8.51
C ARG A 211 -14.45 -26.98 7.18
N PHE A 212 -13.37 -26.21 7.04
CA PHE A 212 -13.11 -25.46 5.81
C PHE A 212 -12.43 -26.31 4.75
N LYS A 213 -13.04 -26.33 3.57
CA LYS A 213 -12.43 -26.90 2.36
C LYS A 213 -11.15 -26.14 1.99
N LYS A 214 -10.23 -26.82 1.32
CA LYS A 214 -8.94 -26.28 0.81
C LYS A 214 -9.10 -24.90 0.15
N ALA A 215 -10.03 -24.77 -0.80
CA ALA A 215 -10.27 -23.52 -1.52
C ALA A 215 -10.65 -22.35 -0.61
N LYS A 216 -11.48 -22.59 0.42
CA LYS A 216 -11.87 -21.54 1.39
C LYS A 216 -10.68 -21.13 2.27
N LYS A 217 -9.88 -22.10 2.74
CA LYS A 217 -8.65 -21.81 3.49
C LYS A 217 -7.68 -20.97 2.66
N LEU A 218 -7.43 -21.36 1.41
CA LEU A 218 -6.54 -20.62 0.51
C LEU A 218 -7.03 -19.19 0.27
N LYS A 219 -8.33 -18.98 0.04
CA LYS A 219 -8.88 -17.63 -0.13
C LYS A 219 -8.69 -16.77 1.11
N LEU A 220 -8.92 -17.32 2.31
CA LEU A 220 -8.69 -16.61 3.57
C LEU A 220 -7.20 -16.29 3.77
N LEU A 221 -6.32 -17.26 3.57
CA LEU A 221 -4.87 -17.07 3.69
C LEU A 221 -4.35 -16.02 2.70
N ASP A 222 -4.83 -16.01 1.46
CA ASP A 222 -4.49 -15.02 0.45
C ASP A 222 -4.91 -13.59 0.88
N ILE A 223 -6.11 -13.42 1.45
CA ILE A 223 -6.52 -12.13 2.05
C ILE A 223 -5.57 -11.75 3.19
N GLY A 224 -5.25 -12.68 4.09
CA GLY A 224 -4.34 -12.45 5.20
C GLY A 224 -2.94 -12.07 4.75
N GLN A 225 -2.41 -12.76 3.72
CA GLN A 225 -1.11 -12.47 3.14
C GLN A 225 -1.08 -11.04 2.58
N ARG A 226 -2.08 -10.67 1.77
CA ARG A 226 -2.22 -9.31 1.21
C ARG A 226 -2.40 -8.25 2.31
N ALA A 227 -3.10 -8.55 3.40
CA ALA A 227 -3.16 -7.66 4.56
C ALA A 227 -1.77 -7.44 5.18
N GLY A 228 -0.97 -8.49 5.37
CA GLY A 228 0.42 -8.37 5.84
C GLY A 228 1.30 -7.54 4.91
N MET A 229 1.20 -7.76 3.60
CA MET A 229 1.94 -6.98 2.61
C MET A 229 1.58 -5.50 2.62
N SER A 230 0.32 -5.18 2.93
CA SER A 230 -0.13 -3.80 3.06
C SER A 230 0.56 -3.06 4.20
N ILE A 231 0.85 -3.75 5.30
CA ILE A 231 1.59 -3.22 6.45
C ILE A 231 3.05 -2.95 6.07
N LEU A 232 3.72 -3.87 5.37
CA LEU A 232 5.12 -3.70 4.98
C LEU A 232 5.34 -2.47 4.05
N GLY A 233 4.27 -2.03 3.37
CA GLY A 233 4.27 -0.80 2.58
C GLY A 233 4.23 0.50 3.42
N ILE A 234 3.92 0.43 4.71
CA ILE A 234 3.81 1.57 5.63
C ILE A 234 5.03 1.57 6.57
N ARG A 235 6.05 2.35 6.22
CA ARG A 235 7.38 2.28 6.88
C ARG A 235 7.64 3.28 8.00
N PHE A 236 6.70 4.17 8.29
CA PHE A 236 6.93 5.33 9.18
C PHE A 236 5.99 5.41 10.39
N ALA A 237 5.03 4.50 10.51
CA ALA A 237 3.92 4.63 11.45
C ALA A 237 3.71 3.38 12.31
N ILE A 238 4.71 2.50 12.40
CA ILE A 238 4.61 1.22 13.12
C ILE A 238 5.78 1.10 14.09
N ASP A 239 5.50 0.71 15.33
CA ASP A 239 6.53 0.33 16.29
C ASP A 239 7.13 -1.05 15.96
N VAL A 240 8.32 -1.35 16.50
CA VAL A 240 9.04 -2.60 16.24
C VAL A 240 8.20 -3.82 16.62
N GLY A 241 7.50 -3.80 17.75
CA GLY A 241 6.71 -4.91 18.25
C GLY A 241 5.51 -5.22 17.36
N SER A 242 4.84 -4.19 16.86
CA SER A 242 3.75 -4.28 15.89
C SER A 242 4.25 -4.86 14.57
N LEU A 243 5.42 -4.43 14.10
CA LEU A 243 6.03 -5.01 12.90
C LEU A 243 6.44 -6.47 13.11
N GLN A 244 7.09 -6.81 14.23
CA GLN A 244 7.43 -8.19 14.58
C GLN A 244 6.19 -9.09 14.62
N ARG A 245 5.07 -8.62 15.18
CA ARG A 245 3.79 -9.34 15.18
C ARG A 245 3.28 -9.57 13.76
N ALA A 246 3.34 -8.54 12.91
CA ALA A 246 2.92 -8.65 11.52
C ALA A 246 3.79 -9.65 10.74
N LEU A 247 5.12 -9.58 10.88
CA LEU A 247 6.07 -10.49 10.23
C LEU A 247 5.88 -11.95 10.67
N ARG A 248 5.66 -12.20 11.97
CA ARG A 248 5.37 -13.54 12.50
C ARG A 248 4.09 -14.13 11.89
N ARG A 249 3.01 -13.34 11.85
CA ARG A 249 1.73 -13.75 11.24
C ARG A 249 1.88 -14.01 9.74
N LEU A 250 2.61 -13.14 9.04
CA LEU A 250 2.89 -13.31 7.61
C LEU A 250 3.68 -14.60 7.33
N ALA A 251 4.66 -14.94 8.19
CA ALA A 251 5.40 -16.19 8.08
C ALA A 251 4.51 -17.42 8.32
N GLN A 252 3.62 -17.37 9.32
CA GLN A 252 2.63 -18.44 9.56
C GLN A 252 1.69 -18.64 8.37
N ILE A 253 1.12 -17.54 7.86
CA ILE A 253 0.23 -17.56 6.68
C ILE A 253 0.97 -18.16 5.48
N LYS A 254 2.22 -17.75 5.24
CA LYS A 254 3.04 -18.27 4.14
C LYS A 254 3.27 -19.78 4.27
N SER A 255 3.63 -20.27 5.46
CA SER A 255 3.80 -21.71 5.72
C SER A 255 2.54 -22.49 5.38
N MET A 256 1.37 -22.01 5.84
CA MET A 256 0.08 -22.64 5.56
C MET A 256 -0.28 -22.60 4.08
N ILE A 257 0.08 -21.53 3.36
CA ILE A 257 -0.09 -21.45 1.90
C ILE A 257 0.82 -22.48 1.22
N ASP A 258 2.10 -22.54 1.57
CA ASP A 258 3.06 -23.45 0.93
C ASP A 258 2.65 -24.94 1.13
N GLU A 259 2.05 -25.27 2.27
CA GLU A 259 1.52 -26.61 2.55
C GLU A 259 0.22 -26.92 1.77
N LEU A 260 -0.66 -25.94 1.60
CA LEU A 260 -1.96 -26.14 0.96
C LEU A 260 -1.88 -25.96 -0.56
N ASP A 261 -1.23 -24.92 -1.06
CA ASP A 261 -1.20 -24.51 -2.47
C ASP A 261 -0.07 -25.18 -3.26
N THR A 262 -0.03 -26.51 -3.23
CA THR A 262 0.97 -27.33 -3.95
C THR A 262 1.05 -27.02 -5.44
N ASP A 263 -0.08 -26.62 -6.04
CA ASP A 263 -0.21 -26.32 -7.47
C ASP A 263 0.11 -24.85 -7.79
N LYS A 264 0.48 -24.06 -6.78
CA LYS A 264 0.83 -22.63 -6.89
C LYS A 264 -0.25 -21.80 -7.60
N THR A 265 -1.50 -22.02 -7.19
CA THR A 265 -2.66 -21.32 -7.74
C THR A 265 -2.74 -19.86 -7.31
N LEU A 266 -2.15 -19.51 -6.16
CA LEU A 266 -2.05 -18.15 -5.69
C LEU A 266 -0.91 -17.40 -6.38
N THR A 267 -1.15 -16.12 -6.66
CA THR A 267 -0.12 -15.27 -7.29
C THR A 267 1.06 -15.10 -6.32
N PRO A 268 2.29 -15.43 -6.72
CA PRO A 268 3.43 -15.36 -5.83
C PRO A 268 3.74 -13.92 -5.44
N MET A 269 4.27 -13.76 -4.23
CA MET A 269 4.76 -12.47 -3.75
C MET A 269 5.93 -11.97 -4.63
N LYS A 270 5.92 -10.69 -4.98
CA LYS A 270 7.01 -10.04 -5.72
C LYS A 270 8.35 -10.22 -5.01
N LYS A 271 9.44 -10.31 -5.80
CA LYS A 271 10.79 -10.52 -5.28
C LYS A 271 11.22 -9.41 -4.32
N GLU A 272 10.92 -8.16 -4.65
CA GLU A 272 11.27 -6.97 -3.87
C GLU A 272 10.56 -6.96 -2.52
N LEU A 273 9.31 -7.43 -2.51
CA LEU A 273 8.50 -7.54 -1.30
C LEU A 273 8.96 -8.69 -0.40
N ARG A 274 9.38 -9.82 -0.97
CA ARG A 274 10.03 -10.91 -0.22
C ARG A 274 11.33 -10.44 0.40
N LYS A 275 12.17 -9.76 -0.39
CA LYS A 275 13.42 -9.16 0.10
C LYS A 275 13.15 -8.20 1.25
N LEU A 276 12.19 -7.29 1.09
CA LEU A 276 11.77 -6.39 2.16
C LEU A 276 11.30 -7.14 3.42
N GLN A 277 10.53 -8.21 3.28
CA GLN A 277 10.12 -9.04 4.40
C GLN A 277 11.34 -9.64 5.13
N ASP A 278 12.27 -10.24 4.39
CA ASP A 278 13.47 -10.88 4.94
C ASP A 278 14.37 -9.85 5.64
N ASP A 279 14.55 -8.68 5.03
CA ASP A 279 15.33 -7.59 5.61
C ASP A 279 14.71 -7.05 6.90
N LEU A 280 13.37 -6.90 6.94
CA LEU A 280 12.66 -6.46 8.14
C LEU A 280 12.69 -7.51 9.25
N ILE A 281 12.66 -8.80 8.92
CA ILE A 281 12.87 -9.89 9.90
C ILE A 281 14.26 -9.75 10.53
N LYS A 282 15.30 -9.56 9.71
CA LYS A 282 16.68 -9.35 10.18
C LYS A 282 16.78 -8.11 11.06
N TYR A 283 16.20 -7.00 10.63
CA TYR A 283 16.18 -5.73 11.36
C TYR A 283 15.52 -5.85 12.74
N CYS A 284 14.40 -6.57 12.83
CA CYS A 284 13.64 -6.68 14.08
C CYS A 284 14.17 -7.72 15.08
N LYS A 285 15.05 -8.64 14.68
CA LYS A 285 15.40 -9.86 15.44
C LYS A 285 15.84 -9.61 16.89
N ASN A 286 16.53 -8.51 17.16
CA ASN A 286 17.14 -8.21 18.46
C ASN A 286 16.76 -6.82 19.02
N ARG A 287 15.68 -6.22 18.50
CA ARG A 287 15.25 -4.88 18.91
C ARG A 287 14.16 -4.92 19.98
N ASP A 288 14.13 -3.87 20.80
CA ASP A 288 13.06 -3.66 21.78
C ASP A 288 11.71 -3.55 21.04
N PRO A 289 10.68 -4.33 21.40
CA PRO A 289 9.34 -4.20 20.82
C PRO A 289 8.71 -2.81 20.95
N ASP A 290 9.09 -2.02 21.96
CA ASP A 290 8.52 -0.70 22.20
C ASP A 290 9.29 0.43 21.47
N ASP A 291 10.41 0.10 20.81
CA ASP A 291 11.13 1.05 19.96
C ASP A 291 10.24 1.52 18.79
N ASP A 292 10.30 2.82 18.49
CA ASP A 292 9.85 3.34 17.20
C ASP A 292 10.67 2.69 16.07
N LEU A 293 10.03 2.35 14.94
CA LEU A 293 10.81 2.11 13.73
C LEU A 293 11.54 3.42 13.37
N LEU A 294 12.84 3.46 13.65
CA LEU A 294 13.72 4.38 12.94
C LEU A 294 13.55 4.17 11.43
N LYS A 295 13.76 5.23 10.63
CA LYS A 295 13.70 5.15 9.16
C LYS A 295 14.56 3.98 8.70
N PHE A 296 13.90 2.86 8.38
CA PHE A 296 14.55 1.69 7.82
C PHE A 296 14.99 2.09 6.41
N ASP A 297 16.27 2.47 6.28
CA ASP A 297 16.82 2.89 5.00
C ASP A 297 17.14 1.65 4.17
N TYR A 298 16.22 1.32 3.27
CA TYR A 298 16.33 0.20 2.34
C TYR A 298 17.60 0.27 1.48
N LYS A 299 18.22 1.46 1.34
CA LYS A 299 19.40 1.67 0.50
C LYS A 299 20.74 1.29 1.15
N SER A 300 20.80 1.07 2.46
CA SER A 300 22.09 0.88 3.16
C SER A 300 22.57 -0.57 3.27
N HIS A 301 21.83 -1.54 2.70
CA HIS A 301 22.20 -2.96 2.75
C HIS A 301 22.42 -3.63 1.39
N ASP A 302 22.24 -2.90 0.28
CA ASP A 302 22.67 -3.35 -1.05
C ASP A 302 24.11 -2.93 -1.39
N SER A 303 24.77 -2.14 -0.55
CA SER A 303 26.16 -1.69 -0.77
C SER A 303 27.24 -2.69 -0.35
N ASN A 304 26.90 -3.90 0.12
CA ASN A 304 27.87 -4.98 0.38
C ASN A 304 27.91 -6.06 -0.73
N HIS A 305 27.48 -5.70 -1.94
CA HIS A 305 27.73 -6.48 -3.16
C HIS A 305 28.53 -5.70 -4.22
N HIS A 306 29.42 -4.81 -3.77
CA HIS A 306 30.62 -4.44 -4.54
C HIS A 306 31.87 -4.91 -3.79
N ASN A 307 32.12 -6.22 -3.83
CA ASN A 307 33.50 -6.74 -3.84
C ASN A 307 34.09 -6.54 -5.25
N GLU A 308 34.05 -5.31 -5.75
CA GLU A 308 34.71 -4.83 -6.98
C GLU A 308 35.38 -3.47 -6.70
N GLU A 309 35.80 -3.21 -5.45
CA GLU A 309 36.67 -2.09 -5.09
C GLU A 309 38.11 -2.23 -5.66
N HIS A 310 38.38 -3.23 -6.50
CA HIS A 310 39.67 -3.40 -7.18
C HIS A 310 39.66 -2.98 -8.65
N ASP A 311 38.49 -2.79 -9.27
CA ASP A 311 38.37 -2.40 -10.69
C ASP A 311 38.19 -0.87 -10.87
N HIS A 312 37.78 -0.15 -9.82
CA HIS A 312 37.56 1.29 -9.90
C HIS A 312 38.85 2.12 -9.98
N GLU A 313 39.94 1.69 -9.33
CA GLU A 313 41.24 2.36 -9.43
C GLU A 313 41.92 2.14 -10.80
N GLU A 314 41.70 0.98 -11.44
CA GLU A 314 42.22 0.70 -12.79
C GLU A 314 41.45 1.46 -13.89
N GLU A 315 40.12 1.62 -13.76
CA GLU A 315 39.33 2.42 -14.69
C GLU A 315 39.55 3.93 -14.52
N GLU A 316 39.73 4.43 -13.30
CA GLU A 316 40.03 5.84 -13.04
C GLU A 316 41.43 6.22 -13.55
N HIS A 317 42.42 5.33 -13.39
CA HIS A 317 43.76 5.51 -14.00
C HIS A 317 43.72 5.47 -15.53
N ARG A 318 42.94 4.56 -16.15
CA ARG A 318 42.75 4.51 -17.61
C ARG A 318 42.03 5.75 -18.14
N PHE A 319 41.06 6.28 -17.40
CA PHE A 319 40.35 7.50 -17.77
C PHE A 319 41.23 8.74 -17.68
N GLU A 320 42.08 8.86 -16.65
CA GLU A 320 43.07 9.94 -16.55
C GLU A 320 44.14 9.87 -17.64
N GLU A 321 44.63 8.68 -18.00
CA GLU A 321 45.57 8.50 -19.13
C GLU A 321 44.95 8.89 -20.48
N MET A 322 43.68 8.52 -20.69
CA MET A 322 42.95 8.88 -21.90
C MET A 322 42.78 10.41 -22.02
N MET A 323 42.47 11.10 -20.92
CA MET A 323 42.29 12.57 -20.90
C MET A 323 43.62 13.34 -21.07
N ARG A 324 44.75 12.78 -20.61
CA ARG A 324 46.08 13.36 -20.88
C ARG A 324 46.49 13.24 -22.34
N HIS A 325 46.01 12.23 -23.06
CA HIS A 325 46.32 12.06 -24.48
C HIS A 325 45.58 13.07 -25.37
N PHE A 326 44.33 13.41 -25.01
CA PHE A 326 43.54 14.43 -25.70
C PHE A 326 43.99 15.88 -25.46
N SER A 327 44.83 16.13 -24.44
CA SER A 327 45.32 17.47 -24.11
C SER A 327 46.70 17.82 -24.72
N ARG A 328 47.28 16.90 -25.51
CA ARG A 328 48.58 17.07 -26.20
C ARG A 328 48.49 16.96 -27.73
N MET A 329 47.27 16.88 -28.27
CA MET A 329 46.94 17.19 -29.67
C MET A 329 46.26 18.54 -29.71
#